data_AF-A0A926TPM6-F1
#
_entry.id   AF-A0A926TPM6-F1
#
_cell.length_a   1.000
_cell.length_b   1.000
_cell.length_c   1.000
_cell.angle_alpha   90.00
_cell.angle_beta   90.00
_cell.angle_gamma   90.00
#
_symmetry.space_group_name_H-M   'P 1'
#
loop_
_entity.id
_entity.type
_entity.pdbx_description
1 polymer ?
#
loop_
_entity_poly.entity_id
_entity_poly.type
_entity_poly.pdbx_seq_one_letter_code
_entity_poly.pdbx_strand_id
1 'polypeptide(L)'
;MTEMLSRHIVQSKIALAFAASGVPIDTARDIAFHITDWRRDLEAMTKIWEQADQLSDDEITELVYTFLVHVPEHVAAAAKLSDCGSVRDIFDVGVCNPDT
;
A
#
# COMPACT_ATOMS: atom_id res chain seq x y z
N MET A 1 -19.88 11.15 -1.77
CA MET A 1 -19.23 12.43 -1.38
C MET A 1 -18.39 12.30 -0.11
N THR A 2 -18.89 11.60 0.93
CA THR A 2 -18.17 11.37 2.21
C THR A 2 -16.84 10.62 2.09
N GLU A 3 -16.74 9.69 1.14
CA GLU A 3 -15.57 8.82 0.96
C GLU A 3 -14.38 9.52 0.29
N MET A 4 -14.63 10.37 -0.72
CA MET A 4 -13.58 11.20 -1.29
C MET A 4 -13.06 12.22 -0.28
N LEU A 5 -13.97 12.80 0.54
CA LEU A 5 -13.60 13.71 1.62
C LEU A 5 -12.71 13.02 2.67
N SER A 6 -12.99 11.76 3.03
CA SER A 6 -12.18 11.03 4.00
C SER A 6 -10.77 10.74 3.48
N ARG A 7 -10.62 10.34 2.20
CA ARG A 7 -9.30 10.11 1.58
C ARG A 7 -8.43 11.36 1.60
N HIS A 8 -8.98 12.51 1.19
CA HIS A 8 -8.22 13.78 1.17
C HIS A 8 -7.80 14.20 2.57
N ILE A 9 -8.64 13.98 3.58
CA ILE A 9 -8.30 14.27 4.99
C ILE A 9 -7.16 13.37 5.46
N VAL A 10 -7.21 12.06 5.18
CA VAL A 10 -6.17 11.11 5.60
C VAL A 10 -4.84 11.44 4.91
N GLN A 11 -4.85 11.62 3.59
CA GLN A 11 -3.64 12.00 2.84
C GLN A 11 -3.05 13.32 3.34
N SER A 12 -3.90 14.34 3.58
CA SER A 12 -3.43 15.63 4.11
C SER A 12 -2.79 15.48 5.48
N LYS A 13 -3.38 14.67 6.38
CA LYS A 13 -2.82 14.42 7.72
C LYS A 13 -1.46 13.72 7.64
N ILE A 14 -1.33 12.71 6.79
CA ILE A 14 -0.06 11.99 6.60
C ILE A 14 1.00 12.94 6.03
N ALA A 15 0.67 13.68 4.97
CA ALA A 15 1.59 14.63 4.35
C ALA A 15 2.06 15.71 5.33
N LEU A 16 1.16 16.25 6.16
CA LEU A 16 1.53 17.23 7.18
C LEU A 16 2.42 16.63 8.28
N ALA A 17 2.21 15.36 8.65
CA ALA A 17 3.05 14.68 9.63
C ALA A 17 4.49 14.50 9.14
N PHE A 18 4.68 14.05 7.90
CA PHE A 18 6.00 13.93 7.27
C PHE A 18 6.66 15.29 7.03
N ALA A 19 5.88 16.30 6.62
CA ALA A 19 6.40 17.66 6.48
C ALA A 19 6.89 18.23 7.82
N ALA A 20 6.16 17.97 8.91
CA ALA A 20 6.57 18.36 10.26
C ALA A 20 7.86 17.67 10.73
N SER A 21 8.19 16.49 10.18
CA SER A 21 9.46 15.81 10.44
C SER A 21 10.60 16.23 9.50
N GLY A 22 10.40 17.24 8.65
CA GLY A 22 11.43 17.80 7.77
C GLY A 22 11.45 17.26 6.34
N VAL A 23 10.48 16.41 5.96
CA VAL A 23 10.36 15.95 4.56
C VAL A 23 9.78 17.08 3.70
N PRO A 24 10.32 17.36 2.49
CA PRO A 24 9.72 18.33 1.58
C PRO A 24 8.23 18.04 1.33
N ILE A 25 7.38 19.07 1.31
CA ILE A 25 5.92 18.88 1.27
C ILE A 25 5.43 18.07 0.06
N ASP A 26 6.09 18.20 -1.10
CA ASP A 26 5.72 17.44 -2.29
C ASP A 26 6.07 15.96 -2.13
N THR A 27 7.27 15.64 -1.62
CA THR A 27 7.64 14.27 -1.23
C THR A 27 6.70 13.72 -0.16
N ALA A 28 6.30 14.52 0.82
CA ALA A 28 5.36 14.11 1.86
C ALA A 28 3.96 13.80 1.30
N ARG A 29 3.52 14.54 0.28
CA ARG A 29 2.27 14.25 -0.45
C ARG A 29 2.38 12.96 -1.25
N ASP A 30 3.52 12.70 -1.89
CA ASP A 30 3.77 11.47 -2.63
C ASP A 30 3.76 10.25 -1.69
N ILE A 31 4.40 10.35 -0.52
CA ILE A 31 4.33 9.31 0.53
C ILE A 31 2.87 9.07 0.92
N ALA A 32 2.11 10.14 1.19
CA ALA A 32 0.71 10.04 1.57
C ALA A 32 -0.16 9.40 0.49
N PHE A 33 0.08 9.72 -0.78
CA PHE A 33 -0.57 9.08 -1.91
C PHE A 33 -0.26 7.58 -1.94
N HIS A 34 1.02 7.21 -1.95
CA HIS A 34 1.44 5.82 -2.08
C HIS A 34 0.93 4.94 -0.94
N ILE A 35 0.87 5.44 0.30
CA ILE A 35 0.39 4.64 1.44
C ILE A 35 -1.15 4.58 1.55
N THR A 36 -1.90 5.27 0.68
CA THR A 36 -3.38 5.32 0.77
C THR A 36 -4.12 4.92 -0.51
N ASP A 37 -3.46 4.87 -1.67
CA ASP A 37 -4.12 4.58 -2.95
C ASP A 37 -4.53 3.11 -3.15
N TRP A 38 -4.17 2.23 -2.22
CA TRP A 38 -4.52 0.80 -2.23
C TRP A 38 -5.58 0.42 -1.19
N ARG A 39 -6.40 1.38 -0.74
CA ARG A 39 -7.49 1.12 0.22
C ARG A 39 -8.45 0.03 -0.29
N ARG A 40 -8.78 0.03 -1.58
CA ARG A 40 -9.70 -0.96 -2.17
C ARG A 40 -9.09 -2.36 -2.15
N ASP A 41 -7.79 -2.47 -2.39
CA ASP A 41 -7.04 -3.73 -2.28
C ASP A 41 -7.07 -4.26 -0.84
N LEU A 42 -6.97 -3.38 0.17
CA LEU A 42 -7.11 -3.75 1.57
C LEU A 42 -8.53 -4.23 1.90
N GLU A 43 -9.57 -3.55 1.40
CA GLU A 43 -10.97 -3.98 1.56
C GLU A 43 -11.21 -5.35 0.90
N ALA A 44 -10.66 -5.56 -0.29
CA ALA A 44 -10.68 -6.84 -1.00
C ALA A 44 -10.01 -7.97 -0.19
N MET A 45 -8.83 -7.72 0.38
CA MET A 45 -8.15 -8.70 1.24
C MET A 45 -8.93 -8.99 2.53
N THR A 46 -9.57 -7.96 3.11
CA THR A 46 -10.41 -8.12 4.30
C THR A 46 -11.61 -9.03 4.01
N LYS A 47 -12.20 -8.93 2.80
CA LYS A 47 -13.27 -9.83 2.36
C LYS A 47 -12.86 -11.29 2.43
N ILE A 48 -11.61 -11.63 2.09
CA ILE A 48 -11.11 -13.01 2.20
C ILE A 48 -11.14 -13.47 3.66
N TRP A 49 -10.68 -12.66 4.60
CA TRP A 49 -10.70 -13.04 6.03
C TRP A 49 -12.10 -13.16 6.61
N GLU A 50 -13.04 -12.35 6.14
CA GLU A 50 -14.41 -12.31 6.66
C GLU A 50 -15.35 -13.35 6.02
N GLN A 51 -15.08 -13.76 4.78
CA GLN A 51 -16.02 -14.49 3.92
C GLN A 51 -15.34 -15.61 3.12
N ALA A 52 -14.23 -16.17 3.61
CA ALA A 52 -13.47 -17.21 2.90
C ALA A 52 -14.33 -18.40 2.44
N ASP A 53 -15.35 -18.78 3.22
CA ASP A 53 -16.27 -19.89 2.94
C ASP A 53 -17.32 -19.58 1.85
N GLN A 54 -17.43 -18.31 1.46
CA GLN A 54 -18.38 -17.81 0.46
C GLN A 54 -17.69 -17.45 -0.85
N LEU A 55 -16.35 -17.48 -0.90
CA LEU A 55 -15.56 -17.19 -2.07
C LEU A 55 -15.13 -18.49 -2.75
N SER A 56 -15.09 -18.48 -4.08
CA SER A 56 -14.44 -19.53 -4.85
C SER A 56 -12.92 -19.41 -4.81
N ASP A 57 -12.22 -20.52 -5.10
CA ASP A 57 -10.76 -20.55 -5.21
C ASP A 57 -10.22 -19.53 -6.24
N ASP A 58 -10.95 -19.38 -7.37
CA ASP A 58 -10.61 -18.41 -8.42
C ASP A 58 -10.74 -16.96 -7.93
N GLU A 59 -11.81 -16.64 -7.19
CA GLU A 59 -11.99 -15.31 -6.58
C GLU A 59 -10.90 -15.01 -5.56
N ILE A 60 -10.56 -15.97 -4.69
CA ILE A 60 -9.49 -15.80 -3.71
C ILE A 60 -8.16 -15.53 -4.43
N THR A 61 -7.85 -16.34 -5.43
CA THR A 61 -6.60 -16.22 -6.20
C THR A 61 -6.48 -14.86 -6.89
N GLU A 62 -7.56 -14.40 -7.54
CA GLU A 62 -7.58 -13.10 -8.23
C GLU A 62 -7.40 -11.92 -7.25
N LEU A 63 -8.07 -11.95 -6.10
CA LEU A 63 -7.94 -10.91 -5.08
C LEU A 63 -6.50 -10.85 -4.51
N VAL A 64 -5.90 -12.03 -4.26
CA VAL A 64 -4.51 -12.12 -3.80
C VAL A 64 -3.54 -11.60 -4.87
N TYR A 65 -3.69 -12.02 -6.13
CA TYR A 65 -2.81 -11.53 -7.20
C TYR A 65 -2.94 -10.03 -7.42
N THR A 66 -4.16 -9.49 -7.42
CA THR A 66 -4.39 -8.05 -7.51
C THR A 66 -3.63 -7.30 -6.42
N PHE A 67 -3.72 -7.78 -5.18
CA PHE A 67 -2.99 -7.18 -4.06
C PHE A 67 -1.47 -7.27 -4.27
N LEU A 68 -0.94 -8.44 -4.66
CA LEU A 68 0.50 -8.69 -4.80
C LEU A 68 1.14 -7.90 -5.95
N VAL A 69 0.43 -7.61 -7.04
CA VAL A 69 0.99 -6.83 -8.16
C VAL A 69 0.90 -5.33 -7.94
N HIS A 70 -0.02 -4.86 -7.09
CA HIS A 70 -0.31 -3.44 -6.91
C HIS A 70 0.29 -2.87 -5.63
N VAL A 71 0.00 -3.48 -4.48
CA VAL A 71 0.34 -2.91 -3.16
C VAL A 71 1.85 -2.89 -2.89
N PRO A 72 2.64 -3.93 -3.21
CA PRO A 72 4.09 -3.90 -2.97
C PRO A 72 4.81 -2.75 -3.65
N GLU A 73 4.45 -2.38 -4.88
CA GLU A 73 5.04 -1.24 -5.60
C GLU A 73 4.77 0.08 -4.87
N HIS A 74 3.54 0.29 -4.41
CA HIS A 74 3.16 1.46 -3.61
C HIS A 74 3.93 1.51 -2.28
N VAL A 75 4.03 0.38 -1.58
CA VAL A 75 4.76 0.30 -0.31
C VAL A 75 6.26 0.54 -0.52
N ALA A 76 6.86 -0.02 -1.56
CA ALA A 76 8.27 0.17 -1.90
C ALA A 76 8.57 1.65 -2.24
N ALA A 77 7.69 2.30 -3.02
CA ALA A 77 7.80 3.72 -3.32
C ALA A 77 7.73 4.59 -2.04
N ALA A 78 6.76 4.33 -1.16
CA ALA A 78 6.64 5.05 0.11
C ALA A 78 7.86 4.84 1.03
N ALA A 79 8.38 3.62 1.12
CA ALA A 79 9.59 3.31 1.89
C ALA A 79 10.81 4.09 1.36
N LYS A 80 10.99 4.13 0.04
CA LYS A 80 12.05 4.90 -0.62
C LYS A 80 11.95 6.40 -0.35
N LEU A 81 10.74 6.97 -0.45
CA LEU A 81 10.51 8.41 -0.30
C LEU A 81 10.60 8.88 1.16
N SER A 82 10.28 8.00 2.11
CA SER A 82 10.29 8.30 3.56
C SER A 82 11.66 8.13 4.22
N ASP A 83 12.68 7.70 3.47
CA ASP A 83 14.01 7.34 3.98
C ASP A 83 13.95 6.27 5.09
N CYS A 84 12.89 5.44 5.13
CA CYS A 84 12.77 4.35 6.10
C CYS A 84 13.64 3.13 5.74
N GLY A 85 14.32 3.19 4.59
CA GLY A 85 15.11 2.11 4.01
C GLY A 85 14.42 1.42 2.83
N SER A 86 15.14 0.49 2.22
CA SER A 86 14.61 -0.35 1.14
C SER A 86 13.78 -1.51 1.69
N VAL A 87 12.84 -2.01 0.88
CA VAL A 87 12.21 -3.31 1.12
C VAL A 87 13.33 -4.36 1.20
N ARG A 88 13.26 -5.22 2.21
CA ARG A 88 14.24 -6.28 2.45
C ARG A 88 13.59 -7.63 2.24
N ASP A 89 14.33 -8.56 1.66
CA ASP A 89 13.96 -9.96 1.58
C ASP A 89 14.19 -10.64 2.95
N ILE A 90 13.26 -10.42 3.89
CA ILE A 90 13.37 -10.91 5.27
C ILE A 90 13.19 -12.44 5.35
N PHE A 91 12.48 -13.03 4.38
CA PHE A 91 12.15 -14.45 4.37
C PHE A 91 13.07 -15.27 3.46
N ASP A 92 14.11 -14.64 2.88
CA ASP A 92 15.09 -15.27 2.00
C ASP A 92 14.44 -16.05 0.84
N VAL A 93 13.38 -15.49 0.25
CA VAL A 93 12.65 -16.12 -0.88
C VAL A 93 13.08 -15.57 -2.25
N GLY A 94 14.05 -14.67 -2.27
CA GLY A 94 14.59 -14.06 -3.48
C GLY A 94 13.83 -12.83 -3.97
N VAL A 95 13.05 -12.14 -3.13
CA VAL A 95 12.21 -10.98 -3.55
C VAL A 95 13.03 -9.86 -4.21
N CYS A 96 14.27 -9.66 -3.76
CA CYS A 96 15.16 -8.62 -4.30
C CYS A 96 16.03 -9.13 -5.47
N ASN A 97 15.93 -10.40 -5.84
CA ASN A 97 16.65 -10.96 -6.97
C ASN A 97 15.78 -10.79 -8.22
N PRO A 98 16.34 -10.31 -9.34
CA PRO A 98 15.62 -10.35 -10.60
C PRO A 98 15.33 -11.82 -10.93
N ASP A 99 14.08 -12.15 -11.24
CA ASP A 99 13.73 -13.45 -11.80
C ASP A 99 14.57 -13.65 -13.07
N THR A 100 15.44 -14.67 -13.06
CA THR A 100 16.21 -15.13 -14.23
C THR A 100 15.33 -15.92 -15.17
#